data_AF-A0AA39HSW3-F1
#
_entry.id   AF-A0AA39HSW3-F1
#
_cell.length_a   1.000
_cell.length_b   1.000
_cell.length_c   1.000
_cell.angle_alpha   90.00
_cell.angle_beta   90.00
_cell.angle_gamma   90.00
#
_symmetry.space_group_name_H-M   'P 1'
#
loop_
_entity.id
_entity.type
_entity.pdbx_description
1 polymer ?
#
loop_
_entity_poly.entity_id
_entity_poly.type
_entity_poly.pdbx_seq_one_letter_code
_entity_poly.pdbx_strand_id
1 'polypeptide(L)'
;MERQVPIPFKCGLANTICDVLNQRPGWTAAKGEEWLFNWVTREWIASAFDHFAFRERQIVCHFRNDFELTRKDCLIKNFKKARKAAKNPEDLDFLPPSYVLPAEYHLFVEEFKKYPPDTVWIMKPVSGAQGKGIFLFRKLKEITDWRRKDISAAAETQPYVVQKYVDSPDLIGGKKYDVRLYVLVTSFRPLNAWVHREGFARFSHSRYSMASVEDAYVHLTNVAIAKSAPDFDAERGLKWNLLKWKRYLAAVHGHEKTRKVMEDIGGIIMESLRFVNSTIIQNKHCFELFGYDILVDANLKPWLLEVNASPSLTASSQEDYEMKFRVLNHMLDILDLENRLSGQETKVGGFDLLLRNNEPVFTSATSDPSRKATFFTPSLNIRLGASIETLSSRN
;
A
#
# COMPACT_ATOMS: atom_id res chain seq x y z
N MET A 1 -15.09 2.28 39.73
CA MET A 1 -14.62 1.60 38.50
C MET A 1 -15.82 1.43 37.60
N GLU A 2 -15.97 2.28 36.58
CA GLU A 2 -16.99 2.03 35.55
C GLU A 2 -16.64 0.72 34.85
N ARG A 3 -17.58 -0.23 34.78
CA ARG A 3 -17.39 -1.47 34.02
C ARG A 3 -17.26 -1.06 32.56
N GLN A 4 -16.07 -1.21 32.01
CA GLN A 4 -15.82 -1.04 30.59
C GLN A 4 -16.68 -2.05 29.83
N VAL A 5 -17.62 -1.56 29.02
CA VAL A 5 -18.51 -2.42 28.23
C VAL A 5 -17.65 -3.16 27.20
N PRO A 6 -17.73 -4.51 27.14
CA PRO A 6 -16.92 -5.26 26.19
C PRO A 6 -17.25 -4.86 24.75
N ILE A 7 -16.25 -4.84 23.89
CA ILE A 7 -16.39 -4.59 22.45
C ILE A 7 -16.60 -5.93 21.74
N PRO A 8 -17.83 -6.26 21.30
CA PRO A 8 -18.08 -7.51 20.61
C PRO A 8 -17.55 -7.44 19.17
N PHE A 9 -16.80 -8.46 18.73
CA PHE A 9 -16.24 -8.53 17.39
C PHE A 9 -16.63 -9.80 16.63
N LYS A 10 -16.63 -9.71 15.29
CA LYS A 10 -16.67 -10.84 14.35
C LYS A 10 -15.41 -10.86 13.51
N CYS A 11 -14.85 -12.05 13.29
CA CYS A 11 -13.78 -12.29 12.34
C CYS A 11 -13.90 -13.71 11.80
N GLY A 12 -14.18 -13.86 10.51
CA GLY A 12 -14.27 -15.18 9.86
C GLY A 12 -12.92 -15.74 9.40
N LEU A 13 -11.82 -15.02 9.62
CA LEU A 13 -10.49 -15.39 9.14
C LEU A 13 -9.68 -16.05 10.25
N ALA A 14 -8.87 -17.04 9.90
CA ALA A 14 -7.88 -17.65 10.79
C ALA A 14 -6.48 -17.12 10.43
N ASN A 15 -6.19 -15.87 10.79
CA ASN A 15 -4.90 -15.21 10.55
C ASN A 15 -4.62 -14.16 11.65
N THR A 16 -3.56 -13.36 11.49
CA THR A 16 -3.09 -12.43 12.52
C THR A 16 -4.14 -11.43 13.01
N ILE A 17 -5.15 -11.03 12.22
CA ILE A 17 -6.20 -10.15 12.77
C ILE A 17 -7.07 -10.88 13.80
N CYS A 18 -7.33 -12.16 13.61
CA CYS A 18 -8.09 -12.96 14.57
C CYS A 18 -7.33 -13.08 15.89
N ASP A 19 -6.01 -13.29 15.82
CA ASP A 19 -5.15 -13.32 17.01
C ASP A 19 -5.17 -11.99 17.76
N VAL A 20 -5.03 -10.87 17.04
CA VAL A 20 -5.10 -9.51 17.62
C VAL A 20 -6.43 -9.30 18.33
N LEU A 21 -7.55 -9.64 17.69
CA LEU A 21 -8.89 -9.45 18.27
C LEU A 21 -9.11 -10.33 19.51
N ASN A 22 -8.63 -11.58 19.50
CA ASN A 22 -8.75 -12.50 20.63
C ASN A 22 -7.86 -12.10 21.82
N GLN A 23 -6.69 -11.50 21.56
CA GLN A 23 -5.72 -11.12 22.60
C GLN A 23 -5.94 -9.68 23.11
N ARG A 24 -6.76 -8.88 22.44
CA ARG A 24 -6.99 -7.47 22.81
C ARG A 24 -7.88 -7.38 24.07
N PRO A 25 -7.42 -6.70 25.14
CA PRO A 25 -8.22 -6.54 26.36
C PRO A 25 -9.54 -5.80 26.10
N GLY A 26 -10.62 -6.26 26.71
CA GLY A 26 -11.95 -5.65 26.57
C GLY A 26 -12.68 -6.02 25.28
N TRP A 27 -12.10 -6.85 24.40
CA TRP A 27 -12.72 -7.33 23.17
C TRP A 27 -13.17 -8.78 23.33
N THR A 28 -14.37 -9.10 22.82
CA THR A 28 -14.95 -10.45 22.96
C THR A 28 -15.60 -10.90 21.67
N ALA A 29 -15.50 -12.19 21.33
CA ALA A 29 -16.20 -12.73 20.16
C ALA A 29 -17.72 -12.57 20.30
N ALA A 30 -18.35 -11.97 19.29
CA ALA A 30 -19.78 -11.73 19.25
C ALA A 30 -20.58 -13.02 18.98
N LYS A 31 -21.79 -13.10 19.55
CA LYS A 31 -22.79 -14.13 19.21
C LYS A 31 -23.90 -13.49 18.37
N GLY A 32 -24.23 -14.06 17.22
CA GLY A 32 -25.29 -13.52 16.36
C GLY A 32 -24.95 -12.12 15.83
N GLU A 33 -25.92 -11.21 15.76
CA GLU A 33 -25.75 -9.87 15.17
C GLU A 33 -25.34 -8.76 16.16
N GLU A 34 -25.02 -9.12 17.41
CA GLU A 34 -24.59 -8.19 18.44
C GLU A 34 -23.07 -7.98 18.40
N TRP A 35 -22.59 -7.28 17.37
CA TRP A 35 -21.18 -6.92 17.17
C TRP A 35 -21.02 -5.41 16.98
N LEU A 36 -19.84 -4.88 17.27
CA LEU A 36 -19.41 -3.51 16.97
C LEU A 36 -18.34 -3.49 15.87
N PHE A 37 -17.47 -4.50 15.84
CA PHE A 37 -16.44 -4.64 14.82
C PHE A 37 -16.62 -5.93 14.04
N ASN A 38 -16.56 -5.88 12.71
CA ASN A 38 -16.59 -7.08 11.89
C ASN A 38 -15.52 -7.02 10.80
N TRP A 39 -14.53 -7.92 10.90
CA TRP A 39 -13.55 -8.11 9.84
C TRP A 39 -14.13 -9.01 8.74
N VAL A 40 -14.46 -8.40 7.61
CA VAL A 40 -15.18 -9.05 6.50
C VAL A 40 -14.29 -9.20 5.28
N THR A 41 -14.65 -10.10 4.38
CA THR A 41 -13.97 -10.23 3.08
C THR A 41 -14.58 -9.28 2.05
N ARG A 42 -13.89 -9.06 0.93
CA ARG A 42 -14.40 -8.23 -0.17
C ARG A 42 -15.63 -8.86 -0.84
N GLU A 43 -15.73 -10.19 -0.84
CA GLU A 43 -16.91 -10.92 -1.33
C GLU A 43 -18.14 -10.63 -0.46
N TRP A 44 -17.95 -10.52 0.86
CA TRP A 44 -19.03 -10.13 1.77
C TRP A 44 -19.49 -8.69 1.50
N ILE A 45 -18.55 -7.77 1.25
CA ILE A 45 -18.88 -6.38 0.89
C ILE A 45 -19.70 -6.32 -0.41
N ALA A 46 -19.33 -7.13 -1.40
CA ALA A 46 -20.01 -7.15 -2.69
C ALA A 46 -21.44 -7.74 -2.64
N SER A 47 -21.68 -8.69 -1.73
CA SER A 47 -22.91 -9.50 -1.69
C SER A 47 -23.88 -9.16 -0.56
N ALA A 48 -23.38 -8.70 0.59
CA ALA A 48 -24.20 -8.54 1.81
C ALA A 48 -24.28 -7.09 2.31
N PHE A 49 -23.29 -6.25 2.01
CA PHE A 49 -23.20 -4.88 2.58
C PHE A 49 -24.46 -4.05 2.33
N ASP A 50 -24.97 -4.05 1.09
CA ASP A 50 -26.13 -3.24 0.68
C ASP A 50 -27.46 -3.76 1.26
N HIS A 51 -27.47 -5.00 1.77
CA HIS A 51 -28.63 -5.64 2.40
C HIS A 51 -28.54 -5.65 3.93
N PHE A 52 -27.42 -5.19 4.50
CA PHE A 52 -27.18 -5.24 5.93
C PHE A 52 -27.61 -3.93 6.61
N ALA A 53 -28.50 -4.04 7.61
CA ALA A 53 -28.94 -2.89 8.40
C ALA A 53 -27.94 -2.61 9.55
N PHE A 54 -26.98 -1.72 9.31
CA PHE A 54 -25.97 -1.34 10.30
C PHE A 54 -26.57 -0.56 11.48
N ARG A 55 -26.16 -0.93 12.70
CA ARG A 55 -26.41 -0.15 13.92
C ARG A 55 -25.40 1.01 14.05
N GLU A 56 -25.72 2.01 14.86
CA GLU A 56 -25.05 3.32 14.89
C GLU A 56 -23.52 3.30 15.06
N ARG A 57 -22.96 2.26 15.69
CA ARG A 57 -21.52 2.12 15.98
C ARG A 57 -20.84 0.92 15.31
N GLN A 58 -21.56 0.20 14.44
CA GLN A 58 -20.99 -0.96 13.75
C GLN A 58 -20.01 -0.52 12.67
N ILE A 59 -18.86 -1.16 12.58
CA ILE A 59 -17.86 -0.89 11.54
C ILE A 59 -17.32 -2.17 10.89
N VAL A 60 -16.96 -2.06 9.61
CA VAL A 60 -16.35 -3.09 8.77
C VAL A 60 -15.11 -2.56 8.05
N CYS A 61 -14.18 -3.46 7.74
CA CYS A 61 -12.83 -3.13 7.25
C CYS A 61 -12.70 -2.83 5.76
N HIS A 62 -13.81 -2.45 5.09
CA HIS A 62 -13.78 -2.15 3.67
C HIS A 62 -14.73 -1.03 3.22
N PHE A 63 -14.29 -0.19 2.28
CA PHE A 63 -15.18 0.68 1.51
C PHE A 63 -15.79 -0.09 0.32
N ARG A 64 -17.06 0.19 0.00
CA ARG A 64 -17.85 -0.55 -1.02
C ARG A 64 -17.19 -0.64 -2.39
N ASN A 65 -16.46 0.41 -2.78
CA ASN A 65 -15.76 0.52 -4.06
C ASN A 65 -14.27 0.85 -3.89
N ASP A 66 -13.61 0.23 -2.90
CA ASP A 66 -12.16 0.24 -2.70
C ASP A 66 -11.34 -0.05 -3.99
N PHE A 67 -11.94 -0.78 -4.94
CA PHE A 67 -11.37 -1.11 -6.24
C PHE A 67 -11.07 0.11 -7.10
N GLU A 68 -11.66 1.28 -6.81
CA GLU A 68 -11.33 2.54 -7.50
C GLU A 68 -9.86 2.95 -7.31
N LEU A 69 -9.26 2.56 -6.19
CA LEU A 69 -7.85 2.76 -5.89
C LEU A 69 -7.02 1.49 -6.08
N THR A 70 -7.61 0.32 -5.85
CA THR A 70 -6.84 -0.94 -5.73
C THR A 70 -6.82 -1.79 -6.99
N ARG A 71 -7.81 -1.64 -7.88
CA ARG A 71 -7.80 -2.32 -9.19
C ARG A 71 -6.95 -1.52 -10.17
N LYS A 72 -6.04 -2.19 -10.88
CA LYS A 72 -4.97 -1.53 -11.66
C LYS A 72 -5.51 -0.60 -12.75
N ASP A 73 -6.57 -1.00 -13.44
CA ASP A 73 -7.26 -0.18 -14.45
C ASP A 73 -7.93 1.06 -13.85
N CYS A 74 -8.65 0.91 -12.72
CA CYS A 74 -9.29 2.01 -12.02
C CYS A 74 -8.26 3.01 -11.47
N LEU A 75 -7.18 2.51 -10.85
CA LEU A 75 -6.06 3.32 -10.39
C LEU A 75 -5.51 4.20 -11.51
N ILE A 76 -5.23 3.60 -12.67
CA ILE A 76 -4.70 4.33 -13.84
C ILE A 76 -5.71 5.33 -14.39
N LYS A 77 -6.99 4.93 -14.49
CA LYS A 77 -8.07 5.81 -14.96
C LYS A 77 -8.22 7.04 -14.07
N ASN A 78 -8.27 6.84 -12.75
CA ASN A 78 -8.41 7.91 -11.77
C ASN A 78 -7.15 8.81 -11.73
N PHE A 79 -5.96 8.21 -11.81
CA PHE A 79 -4.70 8.93 -11.93
C PHE A 79 -4.66 9.82 -13.18
N LYS A 80 -5.00 9.28 -14.37
CA LYS A 80 -5.05 10.05 -15.63
C LYS A 80 -6.05 11.21 -15.54
N LYS A 81 -7.22 10.98 -14.94
CA LYS A 81 -8.23 12.02 -14.71
C LYS A 81 -7.69 13.14 -13.83
N ALA A 82 -7.03 12.80 -12.73
CA ALA A 82 -6.43 13.79 -11.82
C ALA A 82 -5.28 14.54 -12.48
N ARG A 83 -4.38 13.84 -13.18
CA ARG A 83 -3.26 14.46 -13.91
C ARG A 83 -3.73 15.45 -14.97
N LYS A 84 -4.84 15.17 -15.65
CA LYS A 84 -5.46 16.10 -16.61
C LYS A 84 -6.09 17.33 -15.94
N ALA A 85 -6.59 17.19 -14.72
CA ALA A 85 -7.23 18.27 -13.96
C ALA A 85 -6.25 19.07 -13.08
N ALA A 86 -5.04 18.55 -12.84
CA ALA A 86 -4.04 19.17 -11.98
C ALA A 86 -3.50 20.46 -12.60
N LYS A 87 -3.28 21.48 -11.75
CA LYS A 87 -2.59 22.72 -12.16
C LYS A 87 -1.14 22.45 -12.58
N ASN A 88 -0.48 21.55 -11.85
CA ASN A 88 0.89 21.11 -12.07
C ASN A 88 0.91 19.58 -12.29
N PRO A 89 0.79 19.10 -13.52
CA PRO A 89 0.79 17.66 -13.81
C PRO A 89 2.10 16.94 -13.41
N GLU A 90 3.20 17.67 -13.27
CA GLU A 90 4.51 17.16 -12.84
C GLU A 90 4.51 16.72 -11.37
N ASP A 91 3.63 17.29 -10.54
CA ASP A 91 3.47 16.88 -9.13
C ASP A 91 2.89 15.45 -9.03
N LEU A 92 2.33 14.95 -10.14
CA LEU A 92 1.78 13.60 -10.28
C LEU A 92 2.71 12.68 -11.08
N ASP A 93 4.01 12.98 -11.15
CA ASP A 93 5.01 12.13 -11.84
C ASP A 93 5.52 10.99 -10.95
N PHE A 94 4.63 10.17 -10.41
CA PHE A 94 4.99 9.02 -9.56
C PHE A 94 4.39 7.69 -10.03
N LEU A 95 3.69 7.69 -11.16
CA LEU A 95 3.13 6.49 -11.78
C LEU A 95 3.68 6.41 -13.22
N PRO A 96 4.36 5.30 -13.60
CA PRO A 96 4.92 5.19 -14.94
C PRO A 96 3.82 5.26 -16.03
N PRO A 97 4.15 5.69 -17.26
CA PRO A 97 3.22 5.67 -18.38
C PRO A 97 2.48 4.33 -18.48
N SER A 98 1.15 4.36 -18.43
CA SER A 98 0.32 3.17 -18.30
C SER A 98 -0.93 3.24 -19.17
N TYR A 99 -1.36 2.09 -19.70
CA TYR A 99 -2.47 1.95 -20.63
C TYR A 99 -3.27 0.68 -20.35
N VAL A 100 -4.60 0.78 -20.39
CA VAL A 100 -5.54 -0.33 -20.16
C VAL A 100 -5.93 -0.95 -21.51
N LEU A 101 -5.53 -2.21 -21.73
CA LEU A 101 -5.86 -2.96 -22.94
C LEU A 101 -7.11 -3.83 -22.75
N PRO A 102 -7.95 -3.99 -23.81
CA PRO A 102 -7.74 -3.51 -25.18
C PRO A 102 -8.17 -2.06 -25.44
N ALA A 103 -8.83 -1.39 -24.49
CA ALA A 103 -9.48 -0.09 -24.69
C ALA A 103 -8.53 1.03 -25.16
N GLU A 104 -7.29 1.05 -24.66
CA GLU A 104 -6.29 2.08 -24.95
C GLU A 104 -5.18 1.57 -25.89
N TYR A 105 -5.42 0.51 -26.68
CA TYR A 105 -4.38 -0.09 -27.53
C TYR A 105 -3.75 0.90 -28.52
N HIS A 106 -4.56 1.70 -29.21
CA HIS A 106 -4.04 2.67 -30.18
C HIS A 106 -3.19 3.76 -29.51
N LEU A 107 -3.66 4.29 -28.36
CA LEU A 107 -2.91 5.26 -27.55
C LEU A 107 -1.58 4.68 -27.07
N PHE A 108 -1.59 3.40 -26.63
CA PHE A 108 -0.38 2.70 -26.24
C PHE A 108 0.59 2.55 -27.42
N VAL A 109 0.13 2.14 -28.60
CA VAL A 109 1.00 1.97 -29.78
C VAL A 109 1.63 3.29 -30.23
N GLU A 110 0.89 4.40 -30.16
CA GLU A 110 1.42 5.73 -30.45
C GLU A 110 2.48 6.14 -29.43
N GLU A 111 2.23 5.92 -28.14
CA GLU A 111 3.19 6.23 -27.09
C GLU A 111 4.43 5.34 -27.19
N PHE A 112 4.26 4.04 -27.40
CA PHE A 112 5.33 3.05 -27.54
C PHE A 112 6.35 3.45 -28.62
N LYS A 113 5.90 4.04 -29.73
CA LYS A 113 6.77 4.52 -30.83
C LYS A 113 7.64 5.71 -30.45
N LYS A 114 7.33 6.44 -29.38
CA LYS A 114 8.14 7.58 -28.90
C LYS A 114 9.36 7.13 -28.10
N TYR A 115 9.39 5.88 -27.66
CA TYR A 115 10.48 5.35 -26.85
C TYR A 115 11.50 4.59 -27.70
N PRO A 116 12.77 4.52 -27.27
CA PRO A 116 13.78 3.67 -27.87
C PRO A 116 13.32 2.19 -27.97
N PRO A 117 13.68 1.45 -29.04
CA PRO A 117 13.21 0.07 -29.26
C PRO A 117 13.59 -0.96 -28.18
N ASP A 118 14.56 -0.65 -27.34
CA ASP A 118 15.02 -1.47 -26.22
C ASP A 118 14.28 -1.17 -24.90
N THR A 119 13.40 -0.15 -24.90
CA THR A 119 12.57 0.21 -23.74
C THR A 119 11.71 -0.97 -23.33
N VAL A 120 11.80 -1.34 -22.06
CA VAL A 120 11.05 -2.47 -21.52
C VAL A 120 9.70 -2.00 -20.98
N TRP A 121 8.69 -2.81 -21.26
CA TRP A 121 7.33 -2.62 -20.79
C TRP A 121 6.90 -3.86 -20.01
N ILE A 122 5.98 -3.68 -19.07
CA ILE A 122 5.43 -4.74 -18.24
C ILE A 122 3.92 -4.84 -18.46
N MET A 123 3.43 -6.05 -18.70
CA MET A 123 2.01 -6.37 -18.76
C MET A 123 1.57 -7.06 -17.47
N LYS A 124 0.44 -6.61 -16.93
CA LYS A 124 -0.13 -7.09 -15.65
C LYS A 124 -1.63 -7.34 -15.83
N PRO A 125 -2.19 -8.48 -15.41
CA PRO A 125 -3.64 -8.67 -15.41
C PRO A 125 -4.31 -7.69 -14.46
N VAL A 126 -5.45 -7.13 -14.84
CA VAL A 126 -6.16 -6.10 -14.04
C VAL A 126 -6.58 -6.61 -12.66
N SER A 127 -7.13 -7.82 -12.60
CA SER A 127 -7.57 -8.49 -11.36
C SER A 127 -6.54 -9.49 -10.83
N GLY A 128 -5.32 -9.47 -11.36
CA GLY A 128 -4.24 -10.40 -10.99
C GLY A 128 -3.55 -10.03 -9.69
N ALA A 129 -3.09 -11.05 -8.97
CA ALA A 129 -2.31 -10.93 -7.74
C ALA A 129 -1.11 -11.90 -7.76
N GLN A 130 -0.19 -11.74 -6.81
CA GLN A 130 0.96 -12.64 -6.57
C GLN A 130 1.95 -12.78 -7.73
N GLY A 131 1.93 -11.88 -8.71
CA GLY A 131 2.83 -11.92 -9.86
C GLY A 131 2.39 -12.86 -10.99
N LYS A 132 1.23 -13.53 -10.87
CA LYS A 132 0.72 -14.43 -11.90
C LYS A 132 0.25 -13.66 -13.13
N GLY A 133 0.60 -14.15 -14.32
CA GLY A 133 0.25 -13.53 -15.60
C GLY A 133 1.02 -12.25 -15.92
N ILE A 134 2.02 -11.88 -15.10
CA ILE A 134 2.91 -10.76 -15.39
C ILE A 134 4.00 -11.20 -16.37
N PHE A 135 4.23 -10.41 -17.40
CA PHE A 135 5.37 -10.60 -18.29
C PHE A 135 5.94 -9.26 -18.75
N LEU A 136 7.22 -9.26 -19.08
CA LEU A 136 7.92 -8.11 -19.64
C LEU A 136 8.10 -8.32 -21.13
N PHE A 137 8.11 -7.23 -21.90
CA PHE A 137 8.30 -7.28 -23.33
C PHE A 137 9.03 -6.03 -23.84
N ARG A 138 9.68 -6.17 -25.00
CA ARG A 138 10.34 -5.05 -25.70
C ARG A 138 9.70 -4.72 -27.04
N LYS A 139 9.10 -5.70 -27.71
CA LYS A 139 8.49 -5.53 -29.04
C LYS A 139 6.99 -5.82 -28.98
N LEU A 140 6.19 -5.04 -29.72
CA LEU A 140 4.74 -5.25 -29.85
C LEU A 140 4.37 -6.66 -30.35
N LYS A 141 5.25 -7.29 -31.15
CA LYS A 141 5.05 -8.65 -31.64
C LYS A 141 4.94 -9.67 -30.48
N GLU A 142 5.69 -9.45 -29.40
CA GLU A 142 5.68 -10.33 -28.21
C GLU A 142 4.30 -10.34 -27.53
N ILE A 143 3.57 -9.21 -27.52
CA ILE A 143 2.18 -9.15 -27.04
C ILE A 143 1.27 -10.05 -27.88
N THR A 144 1.44 -10.02 -29.19
CA THR A 144 0.61 -10.80 -30.12
C THR A 144 0.89 -12.29 -29.98
N ASP A 145 2.17 -12.66 -29.86
CA ASP A 145 2.59 -14.05 -29.70
C ASP A 145 2.16 -14.61 -28.33
N TRP A 146 2.25 -13.80 -27.27
CA TRP A 146 1.72 -14.14 -25.94
C TRP A 146 0.21 -14.37 -25.97
N ARG A 147 -0.56 -13.47 -26.62
CA ARG A 147 -2.02 -13.61 -26.75
C ARG A 147 -2.41 -14.89 -27.49
N ARG A 148 -1.66 -15.30 -28.52
CA ARG A 148 -1.92 -16.58 -29.24
C ARG A 148 -1.68 -17.81 -28.37
N LYS A 149 -0.64 -17.79 -27.53
CA LYS A 149 -0.38 -18.87 -26.57
C LYS A 149 -1.50 -18.97 -25.55
N ASP A 150 -1.98 -17.83 -25.05
CA ASP A 150 -3.06 -17.77 -24.06
C ASP A 150 -4.44 -18.16 -24.64
N ILE A 151 -4.75 -17.79 -25.89
CA ILE A 151 -6.01 -18.15 -26.60
C ILE A 151 -6.16 -19.66 -26.85
N SER A 152 -5.06 -20.44 -26.82
CA SER A 152 -5.14 -21.90 -26.92
C SER A 152 -5.76 -22.56 -25.67
N ALA A 153 -5.89 -21.80 -24.57
CA ALA A 153 -6.78 -22.07 -23.45
C ALA A 153 -8.04 -21.19 -23.59
N ALA A 154 -9.23 -21.76 -23.49
CA ALA A 154 -10.53 -21.12 -23.76
C ALA A 154 -10.94 -20.03 -22.74
N ALA A 155 -10.09 -19.04 -22.47
CA ALA A 155 -10.34 -17.96 -21.52
C ALA A 155 -10.77 -16.67 -22.23
N GLU A 156 -11.86 -16.08 -21.73
CA GLU A 156 -12.34 -14.74 -22.09
C GLU A 156 -11.19 -13.72 -22.13
N THR A 157 -11.28 -12.74 -23.04
CA THR A 157 -10.30 -11.64 -23.14
C THR A 157 -10.22 -10.86 -21.83
N GLN A 158 -9.30 -11.25 -20.95
CA GLN A 158 -9.09 -10.53 -19.69
C GLN A 158 -8.44 -9.18 -19.98
N PRO A 159 -8.85 -8.11 -19.28
CA PRO A 159 -8.21 -6.81 -19.44
C PRO A 159 -6.83 -6.81 -18.78
N TYR A 160 -5.89 -6.15 -19.44
CA TYR A 160 -4.50 -6.02 -18.99
C TYR A 160 -4.11 -4.56 -18.87
N VAL A 161 -3.17 -4.29 -17.97
CA VAL A 161 -2.46 -3.02 -17.90
C VAL A 161 -1.09 -3.21 -18.51
N VAL A 162 -0.77 -2.39 -19.51
CA VAL A 162 0.58 -2.19 -20.00
C VAL A 162 1.16 -0.97 -19.29
N GLN A 163 2.36 -1.08 -18.77
CA GLN A 163 3.04 0.00 -18.06
C GLN A 163 4.51 0.04 -18.44
N LYS A 164 5.11 1.23 -18.55
CA LYS A 164 6.56 1.36 -18.75
C LYS A 164 7.29 0.75 -17.56
N TYR A 165 8.26 -0.13 -17.82
CA TYR A 165 9.03 -0.75 -16.75
C TYR A 165 10.06 0.22 -16.18
N VAL A 166 10.23 0.23 -14.86
CA VAL A 166 11.31 0.97 -14.19
C VAL A 166 12.55 0.07 -14.25
N ASP A 167 13.39 0.30 -15.24
CA ASP A 167 14.55 -0.52 -15.59
C ASP A 167 15.81 -0.23 -14.76
N SER A 168 15.84 0.89 -14.05
CA SER A 168 16.96 1.35 -13.22
C SER A 168 16.54 1.50 -11.76
N PRO A 169 16.13 0.42 -11.06
CA PRO A 169 15.76 0.47 -9.65
C PRO A 169 16.97 0.72 -8.75
N ASP A 170 16.75 1.27 -7.55
CA ASP A 170 17.75 1.19 -6.48
C ASP A 170 17.94 -0.28 -6.08
N LEU A 171 19.18 -0.66 -5.77
CA LEU A 171 19.56 -2.04 -5.51
C LEU A 171 20.26 -2.18 -4.16
N ILE A 172 19.89 -3.22 -3.41
CA ILE A 172 20.56 -3.58 -2.16
C ILE A 172 21.22 -4.93 -2.35
N GLY A 173 22.55 -4.96 -2.20
CA GLY A 173 23.33 -6.18 -2.49
C GLY A 173 23.17 -6.68 -3.94
N GLY A 174 22.82 -5.79 -4.87
CA GLY A 174 22.53 -6.12 -6.26
C GLY A 174 21.16 -6.76 -6.51
N LYS A 175 20.25 -6.77 -5.54
CA LYS A 175 18.87 -7.28 -5.69
C LYS A 175 17.87 -6.13 -5.80
N LYS A 176 16.84 -6.32 -6.62
CA LYS A 176 15.70 -5.41 -6.73
C LYS A 176 14.82 -5.56 -5.50
N TYR A 177 14.17 -4.48 -5.08
CA TYR A 177 13.20 -4.54 -4.00
C TYR A 177 12.00 -3.62 -4.25
N ASP A 178 10.90 -3.90 -3.57
CA ASP A 178 9.79 -2.97 -3.40
C ASP A 178 9.49 -2.81 -1.90
N VAL A 179 8.89 -1.70 -1.52
CA VAL A 179 8.55 -1.37 -0.12
C VAL A 179 7.04 -1.44 0.06
N ARG A 180 6.61 -2.34 0.96
CA ARG A 180 5.24 -2.44 1.46
C ARG A 180 5.04 -1.49 2.64
N LEU A 181 4.10 -0.55 2.48
CA LEU A 181 3.65 0.37 3.51
C LEU A 181 2.18 0.12 3.86
N TYR A 182 1.79 0.44 5.10
CA TYR A 182 0.41 0.31 5.58
C TYR A 182 -0.21 1.69 5.79
N VAL A 183 -1.33 1.95 5.11
CA VAL A 183 -2.05 3.22 5.16
C VAL A 183 -3.49 2.95 5.58
N LEU A 184 -3.90 3.54 6.71
CA LEU A 184 -5.26 3.43 7.23
C LEU A 184 -6.06 4.67 6.83
N VAL A 185 -7.18 4.46 6.14
CA VAL A 185 -8.15 5.51 5.83
C VAL A 185 -9.40 5.29 6.67
N THR A 186 -9.70 6.25 7.55
CA THR A 186 -10.88 6.19 8.44
C THR A 186 -12.08 6.90 7.83
N SER A 187 -11.87 7.80 6.88
CA SER A 187 -12.93 8.47 6.13
C SER A 187 -12.36 9.07 4.86
N PHE A 188 -13.14 9.06 3.77
CA PHE A 188 -12.92 9.86 2.58
C PHE A 188 -13.71 11.19 2.63
N ARG A 189 -14.75 11.31 3.46
CA ARG A 189 -15.52 12.58 3.57
C ARG A 189 -15.76 12.95 5.02
N PRO A 190 -14.96 13.86 5.59
CA PRO A 190 -13.74 14.45 5.00
C PRO A 190 -12.56 13.45 5.04
N LEU A 191 -11.56 13.60 4.15
CA LEU A 191 -10.47 12.64 4.02
C LEU A 191 -9.55 12.64 5.26
N ASN A 192 -9.49 11.50 5.94
CA ASN A 192 -8.62 11.25 7.09
C ASN A 192 -7.78 9.99 6.83
N ALA A 193 -6.46 10.16 6.78
CA ALA A 193 -5.54 9.10 6.41
C ALA A 193 -4.29 9.08 7.30
N TRP A 194 -3.89 7.88 7.70
CA TRP A 194 -2.77 7.60 8.60
C TRP A 194 -1.79 6.65 7.92
N VAL A 195 -0.50 6.81 8.19
CA VAL A 195 0.54 5.89 7.72
C VAL A 195 1.25 5.24 8.90
N HIS A 196 1.44 3.93 8.84
CA HIS A 196 2.16 3.22 9.89
C HIS A 196 3.68 3.35 9.70
N ARG A 197 4.42 3.52 10.80
CA ARG A 197 5.89 3.63 10.79
C ARG A 197 6.59 2.31 10.47
N GLU A 198 5.92 1.19 10.65
CA GLU A 198 6.41 -0.12 10.24
C GLU A 198 5.84 -0.56 8.88
N GLY A 199 6.62 -1.40 8.21
CA GLY A 199 6.40 -1.96 6.89
C GLY A 199 7.60 -2.84 6.56
N PHE A 200 7.76 -3.23 5.31
CA PHE A 200 8.90 -4.04 4.92
C PHE A 200 9.29 -3.85 3.45
N ALA A 201 10.59 -3.91 3.17
CA ALA A 201 11.11 -4.09 1.82
C ALA A 201 11.12 -5.59 1.48
N ARG A 202 10.62 -5.95 0.30
CA ARG A 202 10.65 -7.30 -0.26
C ARG A 202 11.67 -7.37 -1.38
N PHE A 203 12.55 -8.35 -1.34
CA PHE A 203 13.61 -8.51 -2.34
C PHE A 203 13.19 -9.50 -3.44
N SER A 204 13.72 -9.28 -4.64
CA SER A 204 13.76 -10.28 -5.70
C SER A 204 14.55 -11.50 -5.23
N HIS A 205 14.25 -12.66 -5.80
CA HIS A 205 14.99 -13.88 -5.49
C HIS A 205 16.43 -13.78 -6.00
N SER A 206 16.58 -13.40 -7.27
CA SER A 206 17.86 -13.29 -7.98
C SER A 206 18.41 -11.85 -8.00
N ARG A 207 19.71 -11.71 -8.28
CA ARG A 207 20.33 -10.41 -8.53
C ARG A 207 19.75 -9.76 -9.78
N TYR A 208 19.58 -8.45 -9.72
CA TYR A 208 18.99 -7.67 -10.79
C TYR A 208 19.91 -7.63 -12.03
N SER A 209 19.33 -7.90 -13.19
CA SER A 209 19.99 -7.80 -14.50
C SER A 209 18.95 -7.53 -15.57
N MET A 210 19.28 -6.72 -16.56
CA MET A 210 18.43 -6.47 -17.74
C MET A 210 18.80 -7.37 -18.93
N ALA A 211 19.74 -8.30 -18.75
CA ALA A 211 20.22 -9.19 -19.81
C ALA A 211 19.12 -10.14 -20.33
N SER A 212 18.28 -10.68 -19.44
CA SER A 212 17.05 -11.41 -19.78
C SER A 212 15.88 -10.79 -19.03
N VAL A 213 14.84 -10.41 -19.76
CA VAL A 213 13.61 -9.83 -19.20
C VAL A 213 12.54 -10.89 -18.91
N GLU A 214 12.75 -12.13 -19.37
CA GLU A 214 11.84 -13.24 -19.12
C GLU A 214 11.99 -13.82 -17.71
N ASP A 215 13.13 -13.58 -17.04
CA ASP A 215 13.39 -14.11 -15.71
C ASP A 215 12.58 -13.38 -14.63
N ALA A 216 11.43 -13.95 -14.29
CA ALA A 216 10.55 -13.46 -13.23
C ALA A 216 11.25 -13.38 -11.86
N TYR A 217 12.26 -14.22 -11.57
CA TYR A 217 12.98 -14.23 -10.28
C TYR A 217 13.87 -13.00 -10.09
N VAL A 218 14.26 -12.35 -11.19
CA VAL A 218 15.05 -11.11 -11.25
C VAL A 218 14.13 -9.89 -11.16
N HIS A 219 13.01 -9.92 -11.87
CA HIS A 219 12.19 -8.72 -12.12
C HIS A 219 11.00 -8.57 -11.18
N LEU A 220 10.52 -9.64 -10.55
CA LEU A 220 9.38 -9.66 -9.62
C LEU A 220 9.86 -9.93 -8.19
N THR A 221 9.31 -9.18 -7.25
CA THR A 221 9.67 -9.19 -5.81
C THR A 221 8.61 -9.93 -4.97
N ASN A 222 7.56 -10.47 -5.61
CA ASN A 222 6.52 -11.20 -4.92
C ASN A 222 7.06 -12.49 -4.30
N VAL A 223 6.78 -12.70 -3.00
CA VAL A 223 7.19 -13.91 -2.27
C VAL A 223 6.68 -15.20 -2.94
N ALA A 224 5.51 -15.16 -3.58
CA ALA A 224 4.97 -16.32 -4.30
C ALA A 224 5.85 -16.75 -5.49
N ILE A 225 6.48 -15.78 -6.18
CA ILE A 225 7.45 -16.06 -7.25
C ILE A 225 8.74 -16.57 -6.64
N ALA A 226 9.25 -15.96 -5.57
CA ALA A 226 10.46 -16.47 -4.92
C ALA A 226 10.30 -17.92 -4.42
N LYS A 227 9.14 -18.26 -3.85
CA LYS A 227 8.83 -19.63 -3.38
C LYS A 227 8.76 -20.68 -4.48
N SER A 228 8.55 -20.30 -5.74
CA SER A 228 8.59 -21.25 -6.86
C SER A 228 10.00 -21.51 -7.36
N ALA A 229 11.01 -20.78 -6.86
CA ALA A 229 12.40 -21.00 -7.25
C ALA A 229 12.92 -22.34 -6.68
N PRO A 230 13.65 -23.15 -7.48
CA PRO A 230 14.17 -24.44 -7.02
C PRO A 230 15.11 -24.36 -5.82
N ASP A 231 15.84 -23.25 -5.68
CA ASP A 231 16.79 -22.98 -4.60
C ASP A 231 16.23 -22.00 -3.55
N PHE A 232 14.90 -21.91 -3.45
CA PHE A 232 14.26 -21.08 -2.43
C PHE A 232 14.65 -21.54 -1.03
N ASP A 233 15.21 -20.62 -0.26
CA ASP A 233 15.56 -20.82 1.13
C ASP A 233 14.83 -19.76 1.96
N ALA A 234 13.96 -20.21 2.86
CA ALA A 234 13.19 -19.34 3.74
C ALA A 234 14.09 -18.54 4.71
N GLU A 235 15.29 -19.06 5.03
CA GLU A 235 16.24 -18.43 5.93
C GLU A 235 17.07 -17.34 5.26
N ARG A 236 17.18 -17.34 3.92
CA ARG A 236 17.91 -16.30 3.16
C ARG A 236 17.35 -14.88 3.32
N GLY A 237 16.20 -14.71 3.99
CA GLY A 237 15.70 -13.42 4.42
C GLY A 237 15.40 -12.46 3.27
N LEU A 238 14.35 -12.73 2.49
CA LEU A 238 13.90 -11.85 1.39
C LEU A 238 13.06 -10.66 1.86
N LYS A 239 13.12 -10.32 3.15
CA LYS A 239 12.42 -9.20 3.74
C LYS A 239 13.32 -8.42 4.69
N TRP A 240 13.32 -7.11 4.57
CA TRP A 240 13.85 -6.21 5.60
C TRP A 240 12.71 -5.40 6.19
N ASN A 241 12.67 -5.27 7.51
CA ASN A 241 11.77 -4.30 8.13
C ASN A 241 12.12 -2.86 7.67
N LEU A 242 11.13 -1.97 7.75
CA LEU A 242 11.25 -0.62 7.22
C LEU A 242 12.33 0.22 7.91
N LEU A 243 12.57 -0.01 9.21
CA LEU A 243 13.64 0.65 9.97
C LEU A 243 15.02 0.29 9.39
N LYS A 244 15.26 -1.00 9.10
CA LYS A 244 16.51 -1.48 8.49
C LYS A 244 16.71 -0.90 7.10
N TRP A 245 15.66 -0.89 6.28
CA TRP A 245 15.69 -0.27 4.95
C TRP A 245 16.03 1.23 5.01
N LYS A 246 15.36 1.98 5.88
CA LYS A 246 15.63 3.42 6.08
C LYS A 246 17.06 3.69 6.56
N ARG A 247 17.57 2.88 7.50
CA ARG A 247 18.96 2.99 7.97
C ARG A 247 19.97 2.74 6.86
N TYR A 248 19.70 1.75 6.00
CA TYR A 248 20.53 1.50 4.83
C TYR A 248 20.53 2.70 3.87
N LEU A 249 19.36 3.25 3.53
CA LEU A 249 19.29 4.43 2.67
C LEU A 249 20.07 5.62 3.24
N ALA A 250 19.93 5.86 4.56
CA ALA A 250 20.63 6.94 5.23
C ALA A 250 22.16 6.74 5.22
N ALA A 251 22.62 5.50 5.40
CA ALA A 251 24.05 5.17 5.40
C ALA A 251 24.67 5.28 4.00
N VAL A 252 23.96 4.85 2.95
CA VAL A 252 24.49 4.80 1.57
C VAL A 252 24.30 6.11 0.82
N HIS A 253 23.13 6.74 0.95
CA HIS A 253 22.77 7.93 0.17
C HIS A 253 22.72 9.23 0.98
N GLY A 254 22.86 9.15 2.31
CA GLY A 254 22.81 10.28 3.22
C GLY A 254 21.41 10.56 3.77
N HIS A 255 21.37 11.20 4.94
CA HIS A 255 20.14 11.52 5.66
C HIS A 255 19.19 12.46 4.90
N GLU A 256 19.74 13.42 4.15
CA GLU A 256 18.94 14.42 3.43
C GLU A 256 18.11 13.77 2.30
N LYS A 257 18.77 13.01 1.42
CA LYS A 257 18.10 12.27 0.34
C LYS A 257 17.11 11.26 0.91
N THR A 258 17.47 10.57 1.99
CA THR A 258 16.56 9.63 2.66
C THR A 258 15.32 10.34 3.21
N ARG A 259 15.46 11.54 3.80
CA ARG A 259 14.32 12.31 4.27
C ARG A 259 13.40 12.69 3.11
N LYS A 260 13.98 13.17 2.00
CA LYS A 260 13.24 13.48 0.77
C LYS A 260 12.46 12.28 0.23
N VAL A 261 13.06 11.08 0.19
CA VAL A 261 12.35 9.84 -0.22
C VAL A 261 11.11 9.61 0.64
N MET A 262 11.19 9.81 1.96
CA MET A 262 10.03 9.62 2.85
C MET A 262 8.95 10.68 2.60
N GLU A 263 9.35 11.93 2.38
CA GLU A 263 8.43 13.03 2.04
C GLU A 263 7.73 12.79 0.70
N ASP A 264 8.49 12.39 -0.33
CA ASP A 264 7.97 12.07 -1.66
C ASP A 264 7.00 10.87 -1.59
N ILE A 265 7.30 9.83 -0.78
CA ILE A 265 6.36 8.73 -0.50
C ILE A 265 5.06 9.24 0.17
N GLY A 266 5.18 10.15 1.14
CA GLY A 266 4.02 10.79 1.76
C GLY A 266 3.17 11.54 0.74
N GLY A 267 3.81 12.27 -0.19
CA GLY A 267 3.17 12.93 -1.33
C GLY A 267 2.38 11.95 -2.21
N ILE A 268 3.00 10.82 -2.59
CA ILE A 268 2.35 9.75 -3.37
C ILE A 268 1.08 9.26 -2.67
N ILE A 269 1.16 8.95 -1.37
CA ILE A 269 0.02 8.47 -0.60
C ILE A 269 -1.10 9.54 -0.60
N MET A 270 -0.78 10.78 -0.28
CA MET A 270 -1.77 11.86 -0.22
C MET A 270 -2.45 12.10 -1.57
N GLU A 271 -1.68 12.27 -2.64
CA GLU A 271 -2.22 12.51 -3.98
C GLU A 271 -3.03 11.32 -4.50
N SER A 272 -2.59 10.10 -4.20
CA SER A 272 -3.34 8.90 -4.59
C SER A 272 -4.72 8.79 -3.94
N LEU A 273 -4.82 9.18 -2.68
CA LEU A 273 -6.10 9.22 -1.97
C LEU A 273 -6.97 10.39 -2.45
N ARG A 274 -6.37 11.55 -2.75
CA ARG A 274 -7.08 12.74 -3.25
C ARG A 274 -7.79 12.47 -4.57
N PHE A 275 -7.17 11.77 -5.53
CA PHE A 275 -7.83 11.55 -6.82
C PHE A 275 -9.03 10.60 -6.76
N VAL A 276 -9.10 9.71 -5.76
CA VAL A 276 -10.28 8.85 -5.56
C VAL A 276 -11.27 9.43 -4.55
N ASN A 277 -10.97 10.56 -3.92
CA ASN A 277 -11.74 11.13 -2.81
C ASN A 277 -13.23 11.37 -3.14
N SER A 278 -13.50 11.85 -4.36
CA SER A 278 -14.86 12.05 -4.87
C SER A 278 -15.50 10.77 -5.43
N THR A 279 -14.69 9.76 -5.78
CA THR A 279 -15.14 8.53 -6.45
C THR A 279 -15.48 7.43 -5.45
N ILE A 280 -14.73 7.32 -4.34
CA ILE A 280 -15.02 6.36 -3.27
C ILE A 280 -16.36 6.74 -2.61
N ILE A 281 -17.21 5.73 -2.42
CA ILE A 281 -18.49 5.85 -1.72
C ILE A 281 -18.17 5.87 -0.22
N GLN A 282 -18.23 7.07 0.37
CA GLN A 282 -18.05 7.22 1.81
C GLN A 282 -19.21 6.57 2.56
N ASN A 283 -18.87 5.79 3.59
CA ASN A 283 -19.81 5.28 4.58
C ASN A 283 -19.18 5.33 5.97
N LYS A 284 -19.92 5.83 6.98
CA LYS A 284 -19.44 5.94 8.37
C LYS A 284 -19.14 4.58 9.02
N HIS A 285 -19.70 3.51 8.48
CA HIS A 285 -19.48 2.14 8.94
C HIS A 285 -18.24 1.49 8.32
N CYS A 286 -17.49 2.21 7.49
CA CYS A 286 -16.36 1.67 6.75
C CYS A 286 -15.06 2.37 7.12
N PHE A 287 -13.99 1.57 7.21
CA PHE A 287 -12.61 2.03 7.15
C PHE A 287 -11.85 1.09 6.22
N GLU A 288 -10.61 1.42 5.88
CA GLU A 288 -9.80 0.54 5.04
C GLU A 288 -8.32 0.64 5.43
N LEU A 289 -7.68 -0.53 5.57
CA LEU A 289 -6.23 -0.63 5.72
C LEU A 289 -5.62 -1.04 4.38
N PHE A 290 -5.07 -0.07 3.65
CA PHE A 290 -4.41 -0.30 2.37
C PHE A 290 -2.95 -0.74 2.55
N GLY A 291 -2.49 -1.61 1.65
CA GLY A 291 -1.08 -1.91 1.44
C GLY A 291 -0.55 -1.21 0.20
N TYR A 292 0.35 -0.25 0.37
CA TYR A 292 1.01 0.46 -0.73
C TYR A 292 2.30 -0.24 -1.12
N ASP A 293 2.50 -0.43 -2.43
CA ASP A 293 3.72 -1.03 -2.99
C ASP A 293 4.51 0.07 -3.72
N ILE A 294 5.65 0.45 -3.16
CA ILE A 294 6.51 1.51 -3.69
C ILE A 294 7.83 0.93 -4.20
N LEU A 295 8.26 1.34 -5.38
CA LEU A 295 9.61 1.07 -5.90
C LEU A 295 10.44 2.35 -5.82
N VAL A 296 11.67 2.27 -5.34
CA VAL A 296 12.62 3.40 -5.39
C VAL A 296 13.58 3.16 -6.55
N ASP A 297 13.78 4.15 -7.41
CA ASP A 297 14.74 4.07 -8.51
C ASP A 297 16.16 4.49 -8.11
N ALA A 298 17.12 4.30 -9.01
CA ALA A 298 18.54 4.62 -8.76
C ALA A 298 18.80 6.12 -8.47
N ASN A 299 17.87 7.01 -8.85
CA ASN A 299 17.91 8.43 -8.53
C ASN A 299 17.18 8.76 -7.22
N LEU A 300 16.75 7.73 -6.49
CA LEU A 300 15.95 7.79 -5.26
C LEU A 300 14.57 8.42 -5.46
N LYS A 301 14.01 8.32 -6.67
CA LYS A 301 12.62 8.71 -6.90
C LYS A 301 11.70 7.52 -6.57
N PRO A 302 10.70 7.70 -5.70
CA PRO A 302 9.70 6.67 -5.43
C PRO A 302 8.63 6.61 -6.53
N TRP A 303 8.20 5.40 -6.85
CA TRP A 303 7.20 5.07 -7.85
C TRP A 303 6.11 4.20 -7.23
N LEU A 304 4.83 4.56 -7.44
CA LEU A 304 3.70 3.75 -7.04
C LEU A 304 3.54 2.56 -8.00
N LEU A 305 3.65 1.34 -7.48
CA LEU A 305 3.44 0.11 -8.27
C LEU A 305 1.98 -0.34 -8.26
N GLU A 306 1.40 -0.44 -7.06
CA GLU A 306 0.01 -0.81 -6.83
C GLU A 306 -0.43 -0.43 -5.40
N VAL A 307 -1.75 -0.38 -5.19
CA VAL A 307 -2.38 -0.28 -3.87
C VAL A 307 -3.24 -1.52 -3.68
N ASN A 308 -3.11 -2.18 -2.54
CA ASN A 308 -3.82 -3.42 -2.23
C ASN A 308 -4.85 -3.15 -1.13
N ALA A 309 -6.12 -3.48 -1.37
CA ALA A 309 -7.10 -3.69 -0.31
C ALA A 309 -6.81 -5.05 0.35
N SER A 310 -7.15 -5.18 1.64
CA SER A 310 -6.91 -6.41 2.40
C SER A 310 -5.47 -6.95 2.25
N PRO A 311 -4.41 -6.16 2.55
CA PRO A 311 -3.04 -6.65 2.42
C PRO A 311 -2.86 -7.96 3.20
N SER A 312 -2.09 -8.91 2.66
CA SER A 312 -1.95 -10.24 3.28
C SER A 312 -1.54 -10.14 4.76
N LEU A 313 -2.44 -10.60 5.64
CA LEU A 313 -2.25 -10.63 7.08
C LEU A 313 -1.71 -11.96 7.60
N THR A 314 -1.53 -12.96 6.73
CA THR A 314 -0.88 -14.21 7.11
C THR A 314 0.62 -13.98 7.27
N ALA A 315 1.15 -14.27 8.44
CA ALA A 315 2.57 -14.13 8.71
C ALA A 315 3.41 -15.18 7.97
N SER A 316 4.59 -14.77 7.52
CA SER A 316 5.57 -15.63 6.84
C SER A 316 6.80 -15.95 7.69
N SER A 317 6.99 -15.20 8.77
CA SER A 317 8.02 -15.39 9.80
C SER A 317 7.51 -14.79 11.12
N GLN A 318 8.20 -15.06 12.23
CA GLN A 318 7.88 -14.48 13.52
C GLN A 318 7.98 -12.94 13.50
N GLU A 319 9.01 -12.38 12.87
CA GLU A 319 9.15 -10.92 12.73
C GLU A 319 7.99 -10.29 11.91
N ASP A 320 7.56 -10.97 10.85
CA ASP A 320 6.42 -10.56 10.02
C ASP A 320 5.11 -10.64 10.81
N TYR A 321 4.96 -11.65 11.66
CA TYR A 321 3.83 -11.78 12.59
C TYR A 321 3.78 -10.61 13.56
N GLU A 322 4.87 -10.35 14.28
CA GLU A 322 4.93 -9.31 15.31
C GLU A 322 4.66 -7.90 14.73
N MET A 323 5.23 -7.61 13.57
CA MET A 323 4.98 -6.34 12.87
C MET A 323 3.51 -6.23 12.45
N LYS A 324 2.92 -7.27 11.85
CA LYS A 324 1.50 -7.27 11.47
C LYS A 324 0.59 -7.15 12.69
N PHE A 325 0.91 -7.86 13.77
CA PHE A 325 0.17 -7.79 15.03
C PHE A 325 0.17 -6.35 15.56
N ARG A 326 1.34 -5.68 15.61
CA ARG A 326 1.45 -4.28 16.01
C ARG A 326 0.66 -3.33 15.09
N VAL A 327 0.82 -3.46 13.77
CA VAL A 327 0.07 -2.64 12.78
C VAL A 327 -1.43 -2.75 13.02
N LEU A 328 -1.95 -3.98 13.13
CA LEU A 328 -3.37 -4.22 13.32
C LEU A 328 -3.87 -3.76 14.69
N ASN A 329 -3.08 -3.97 15.75
CA ASN A 329 -3.45 -3.50 17.08
C ASN A 329 -3.50 -1.95 17.15
N HIS A 330 -2.50 -1.27 16.59
CA HIS A 330 -2.50 0.20 16.51
C HIS A 330 -3.61 0.74 15.60
N MET A 331 -4.01 -0.01 14.57
CA MET A 331 -5.15 0.35 13.74
C MET A 331 -6.43 0.36 14.57
N LEU A 332 -6.64 -0.63 15.44
CA LEU A 332 -7.79 -0.65 16.36
C LEU A 332 -7.74 0.51 17.37
N ASP A 333 -6.55 0.93 17.80
CA ASP A 333 -6.38 2.13 18.64
C ASP A 333 -6.83 3.41 17.91
N ILE A 334 -6.57 3.53 16.61
CA ILE A 334 -7.04 4.67 15.78
C ILE A 334 -8.56 4.66 15.58
N LEU A 335 -9.15 3.47 15.37
CA LEU A 335 -10.61 3.34 15.19
C LEU A 335 -11.38 3.67 16.47
N ASP A 336 -10.71 3.57 17.61
CA ASP A 336 -11.15 4.08 18.90
C ASP A 336 -12.57 3.68 19.32
N LEU A 337 -12.94 2.40 19.12
CA LEU A 337 -14.24 1.88 19.56
C LEU A 337 -14.43 1.95 21.10
N GLU A 338 -13.34 2.17 21.82
CA GLU A 338 -13.27 2.27 23.27
C GLU A 338 -13.35 3.74 23.76
N ASN A 339 -13.42 4.71 22.85
CA ASN A 339 -13.51 6.16 23.12
C ASN A 339 -12.40 6.69 24.05
N ARG A 340 -11.15 6.34 23.75
CA ARG A 340 -9.95 6.75 24.50
C ARG A 340 -9.28 7.99 23.91
N LEU A 341 -9.55 8.34 22.65
CA LEU A 341 -8.91 9.44 21.95
C LEU A 341 -9.71 10.75 22.10
N SER A 342 -8.98 11.87 22.09
CA SER A 342 -9.56 13.23 22.11
C SER A 342 -9.95 13.74 20.72
N GLY A 343 -9.43 13.10 19.67
CA GLY A 343 -9.58 13.51 18.27
C GLY A 343 -8.53 14.54 17.81
N GLN A 344 -7.64 15.03 18.69
CA GLN A 344 -6.58 15.99 18.34
C GLN A 344 -5.22 15.32 18.07
N GLU A 345 -5.16 13.99 18.16
CA GLU A 345 -3.93 13.22 18.02
C GLU A 345 -3.40 13.32 16.58
N THR A 346 -2.10 13.58 16.45
CA THR A 346 -1.38 13.46 15.17
C THR A 346 -0.58 12.16 15.09
N LYS A 347 -0.60 11.38 16.19
CA LYS A 347 0.21 10.19 16.43
C LYS A 347 -0.55 9.27 17.38
N VAL A 348 -0.80 8.02 17.00
CA VAL A 348 -1.37 7.00 17.90
C VAL A 348 -0.68 5.68 17.60
N GLY A 349 -0.05 5.09 18.63
CA GLY A 349 0.84 3.94 18.47
C GLY A 349 1.88 4.19 17.37
N GLY A 350 1.93 3.26 16.41
CA GLY A 350 2.80 3.35 15.24
C GLY A 350 2.22 4.14 14.05
N PHE A 351 1.01 4.70 14.14
CA PHE A 351 0.42 5.50 13.06
C PHE A 351 0.72 6.99 13.21
N ASP A 352 1.02 7.63 12.08
CA ASP A 352 1.17 9.08 11.93
C ASP A 352 0.05 9.60 11.02
N LEU A 353 -0.66 10.64 11.47
CA LEU A 353 -1.72 11.27 10.69
C LEU A 353 -1.11 12.06 9.53
N LEU A 354 -1.42 11.68 8.29
CA LEU A 354 -0.98 12.39 7.08
C LEU A 354 -1.98 13.44 6.64
N LEU A 355 -3.27 13.09 6.62
CA LEU A 355 -4.35 13.96 6.19
C LEU A 355 -5.39 14.08 7.28
N ARG A 356 -5.74 15.30 7.67
CA ARG A 356 -6.83 15.63 8.58
C ARG A 356 -7.83 16.49 7.82
N ASN A 357 -9.03 15.97 7.64
CA ASN A 357 -10.11 16.67 6.95
C ASN A 357 -9.71 17.22 5.56
N ASN A 358 -9.03 16.40 4.74
CA ASN A 358 -8.43 16.72 3.44
C ASN A 358 -7.11 17.51 3.47
N GLU A 359 -6.72 18.07 4.61
CA GLU A 359 -5.53 18.90 4.73
C GLU A 359 -4.30 18.10 5.22
N PRO A 360 -3.10 18.34 4.66
CA PRO A 360 -1.87 17.72 5.16
C PRO A 360 -1.57 18.15 6.59
N VAL A 361 -1.10 17.19 7.40
CA VAL A 361 -0.62 17.45 8.75
C VAL A 361 0.90 17.54 8.72
N PHE A 362 1.42 18.64 9.26
CA PHE A 362 2.85 18.90 9.37
C PHE A 362 3.31 18.78 10.83
N THR A 363 4.58 18.44 11.04
CA THR A 363 5.19 18.53 12.37
C THR A 363 5.64 19.95 12.65
N SER A 364 5.25 20.50 13.80
CA SER A 364 5.95 21.66 14.37
C SER A 364 7.26 21.16 14.97
N ALA A 365 8.39 21.72 14.53
CA ALA A 365 9.62 21.54 15.29
C ALA A 365 9.42 22.20 16.66
N THR A 366 9.81 21.50 17.73
CA THR A 366 9.80 21.99 19.10
C THR A 366 10.27 23.45 19.18
N SER A 367 9.44 24.31 19.74
CA SER A 367 9.79 25.69 20.10
C SER A 367 10.85 25.66 21.21
N ASP A 368 12.13 25.57 20.82
CA ASP A 368 13.23 26.00 21.68
C ASP A 368 13.25 27.54 21.64
N PRO A 369 12.87 28.24 22.72
CA PRO A 369 12.81 29.71 22.73
C PRO A 369 14.19 30.37 22.58
N SER A 370 15.27 29.61 22.69
CA SER A 370 16.65 30.11 22.64
C SER A 370 17.26 30.15 21.22
N ARG A 371 16.61 29.53 20.23
CA ARG A 371 17.08 29.51 18.84
C ARG A 371 16.32 30.55 18.02
N LYS A 372 17.01 31.65 17.70
CA LYS A 372 16.53 32.67 16.75
C LYS A 372 15.96 31.98 15.50
N ALA A 373 14.75 32.38 15.13
CA ALA A 373 14.01 31.89 13.98
C ALA A 373 14.85 31.92 12.70
N THR A 374 15.45 30.79 12.35
CA THR A 374 15.81 30.50 10.97
C THR A 374 14.53 30.10 10.25
N PHE A 375 14.34 30.62 9.03
CA PHE A 375 13.23 30.29 8.14
C PHE A 375 13.13 28.76 7.96
N PHE A 376 12.27 28.09 8.72
CA PHE A 376 12.13 26.64 8.68
C PHE A 376 10.82 26.26 8.00
N THR A 377 10.94 25.56 6.88
CA THR A 377 9.81 24.96 6.17
C THR A 377 9.22 23.82 7.02
N PRO A 378 7.90 23.79 7.27
CA PRO A 378 7.28 22.70 8.00
C PRO A 378 7.45 21.37 7.24
N SER A 379 7.77 20.29 7.96
CA SER A 379 7.93 18.95 7.39
C SER A 379 6.67 18.11 7.57
N LEU A 380 6.33 17.29 6.58
CA LEU A 380 5.16 16.42 6.62
C LEU A 380 5.22 15.49 7.85
N ASN A 381 4.08 15.22 8.50
CA ASN A 381 4.00 14.32 9.64
C ASN A 381 4.14 12.85 9.23
N ILE A 382 5.35 12.47 8.82
CA ILE A 382 5.69 11.13 8.36
C ILE A 382 6.99 10.65 8.99
N ARG A 383 6.94 9.54 9.73
CA ARG A 383 8.13 8.96 10.38
C ARG A 383 8.29 7.48 10.04
N LEU A 384 8.12 7.15 8.76
CA LEU A 384 8.40 5.82 8.22
C LEU A 384 9.75 5.30 8.74
N GLY A 385 9.76 4.06 9.22
CA GLY A 385 10.93 3.39 9.77
C GLY A 385 11.49 4.00 11.05
N ALA A 386 10.78 4.88 11.76
CA ALA A 386 11.19 5.30 13.11
C ALA A 386 10.77 4.27 14.17
N SER A 387 11.50 4.22 15.29
CA SER A 387 11.11 3.35 16.40
C SER A 387 9.72 3.73 16.92
N ILE A 388 8.94 2.71 17.25
CA ILE A 388 7.71 2.88 18.01
C ILE A 388 8.13 2.77 19.48
N GLU A 389 7.90 3.82 20.25
CA GLU A 389 8.01 3.72 21.70
C GLU A 389 7.00 2.69 22.14
N THR A 390 7.47 1.52 22.56
CA THR A 390 6.63 0.60 23.31
C THR A 390 6.24 1.36 24.57
N LEU A 391 4.93 1.54 24.78
CA LEU A 391 4.42 1.85 26.11
C LEU A 391 4.86 0.68 27.00
N SER A 392 6.06 0.77 27.56
CA SER A 392 6.44 -0.04 28.71
C SER A 392 5.37 0.27 29.74
N SER A 393 4.56 -0.73 30.04
CA SER A 393 3.75 -0.87 31.24
C SER A 393 3.91 0.32 32.19
N ARG A 394 3.01 1.30 32.07
CA ARG A 394 2.70 2.14 33.22
C ARG A 394 1.99 1.20 34.19
N ASN A 395 2.79 0.51 35.00
CA ASN A 395 2.36 -0.14 36.23
C ASN A 395 1.85 0.91 37.20
#